data_AF-A0A821QPN7-F1
#
_entry.id   AF-A0A821QPN7-F1
#
_cell.length_a   1.000
_cell.length_b   1.000
_cell.length_c   1.000
_cell.angle_alpha   90.00
_cell.angle_beta   90.00
_cell.angle_gamma   90.00
#
_symmetry.space_group_name_H-M   'P 1'
#
loop_
_entity.id
_entity.type
_entity.pdbx_description
1 polymer ?
#
loop_
_entity_poly.entity_id
_entity_poly.type
_entity_poly.pdbx_seq_one_letter_code
_entity_poly.pdbx_strand_id
1 'polypeptide(L)' 'MIECDGCSGWFHGKCIDLSDRIADDIEKYFCHECSKQHGPSIFKQRKNQHRRDYSDANADNK' A
#
# COMPACT_ATOMS: atom_id res chain seq x y z
N MET A 1 7.27 -8.28 -3.31
CA MET A 1 6.05 -8.76 -4.00
C MET A 1 4.86 -8.18 -3.24
N ILE A 2 3.78 -7.82 -3.91
CA ILE A 2 2.62 -7.16 -3.31
C ILE A 2 1.37 -8.02 -3.54
N GLU A 3 0.54 -8.16 -2.52
CA GLU A 3 -0.71 -8.92 -2.60
C GLU A 3 -1.88 -7.97 -2.94
N CYS A 4 -2.78 -8.41 -3.81
CA CYS A 4 -4.00 -7.68 -4.15
C CYS A 4 -5.12 -7.99 -3.15
N ASP A 5 -5.71 -6.96 -2.52
CA ASP A 5 -6.80 -7.10 -1.54
C ASP A 5 -8.12 -7.55 -2.19
N GLY A 6 -8.25 -7.44 -3.52
CA GLY A 6 -9.45 -7.81 -4.26
C GLY A 6 -9.46 -9.26 -4.78
N CYS A 7 -8.31 -9.80 -5.19
CA CYS A 7 -8.21 -11.17 -5.74
C CYS A 7 -7.23 -12.07 -4.97
N SER A 8 -6.61 -11.57 -3.90
CA SER A 8 -5.56 -12.23 -3.11
C SER A 8 -4.41 -12.79 -3.96
N GLY A 9 -4.21 -12.23 -5.15
CA GLY A 9 -3.13 -12.58 -6.06
C GLY A 9 -1.84 -11.88 -5.68
N TRP A 10 -0.71 -12.55 -5.93
CA TRP A 10 0.63 -12.03 -5.66
C TRP A 10 1.25 -11.47 -6.94
N PHE A 11 1.72 -10.23 -6.87
CA PHE A 11 2.26 -9.50 -8.02
C PHE A 11 3.70 -9.05 -7.74
N HIS A 12 4.52 -9.11 -8.79
CA HIS A 12 5.85 -8.50 -8.77
C HIS A 12 5.69 -7.00 -9.04
N GLY A 13 6.17 -6.13 -8.15
CA GLY A 13 6.07 -4.68 -8.33
C GLY A 13 6.64 -4.21 -9.68
N LYS A 14 7.75 -4.81 -10.12
CA LYS A 14 8.35 -4.55 -11.44
C LYS A 14 7.44 -4.86 -12.63
N CYS A 15 6.54 -5.84 -12.51
CA CYS A 15 5.62 -6.22 -13.59
C CYS A 15 4.40 -5.27 -13.71
N ILE A 16 4.17 -4.42 -12.70
CA ILE A 16 3.02 -3.51 -12.61
C ILE A 16 3.47 -2.05 -12.45
N ASP A 17 4.70 -1.73 -12.83
CA ASP A 17 5.34 -0.41 -12.65
C ASP A 17 5.23 0.16 -11.22
N LEU A 18 5.21 -0.73 -10.23
CA LEU A 18 5.16 -0.37 -8.83
C LEU A 18 6.58 -0.42 -8.24
N SER A 19 7.10 0.76 -7.92
CA SER A 19 8.39 0.92 -7.25
C SER A 19 8.30 0.47 -5.80
N ASP A 20 9.39 -0.09 -5.24
CA ASP A 20 9.40 -0.55 -3.84
C ASP A 20 9.04 0.53 -2.82
N ARG A 21 9.40 1.80 -3.09
CA ARG A 21 8.99 2.94 -2.26
C ARG A 21 7.46 3.09 -2.24
N ILE A 22 6.83 3.07 -3.41
CA ILE A 22 5.37 3.20 -3.52
C ILE A 22 4.68 1.98 -2.90
N ALA A 23 5.24 0.79 -3.08
CA ALA A 23 4.72 -0.42 -2.45
C ALA A 23 4.74 -0.33 -0.91
N ASP A 24 5.78 0.29 -0.33
CA ASP A 24 5.83 0.56 1.11
C ASP A 24 4.79 1.60 1.54
N ASP A 25 4.48 2.59 0.70
CA ASP A 25 3.46 3.61 0.96
C ASP A 25 2.01 3.12 0.75
N ILE A 26 1.78 1.95 0.15
CA ILE A 26 0.43 1.40 -0.10
C ILE A 26 -0.06 0.64 1.14
N GLU A 27 -1.28 0.96 1.58
CA GLU A 27 -1.98 0.23 2.64
C GLU A 27 -2.82 -0.91 2.05
N LYS A 28 -3.53 -0.67 0.95
CA LYS A 28 -4.29 -1.71 0.21
C LYS A 28 -4.04 -1.60 -1.28
N TYR A 29 -3.53 -2.69 -1.86
CA TYR A 29 -3.26 -2.76 -3.28
C TYR A 29 -4.42 -3.42 -4.03
N PHE A 30 -4.82 -2.83 -5.16
CA PHE A 30 -5.74 -3.43 -6.11
C PHE A 30 -5.06 -3.52 -7.47
N CYS A 31 -5.02 -4.73 -8.05
CA CYS A 31 -4.48 -4.94 -9.39
C CYS A 31 -5.35 -4.24 -10.45
N HIS A 32 -4.88 -4.16 -11.69
CA HIS A 32 -5.60 -3.46 -12.77
C HIS A 32 -7.05 -3.95 -12.97
N GLU A 33 -7.31 -5.24 -12.74
CA GLU A 33 -8.65 -5.81 -12.84
C GLU A 33 -9.51 -5.48 -11.60
N CYS A 34 -8.95 -5.65 -10.40
CA CYS A 34 -9.65 -5.34 -9.15
C CYS A 34 -9.89 -3.83 -9.01
N SER A 35 -9.03 -2.99 -9.56
CA SER A 35 -9.17 -1.54 -9.45
C SER A 35 -10.42 -1.01 -10.17
N LYS A 36 -10.88 -1.71 -11.21
CA LYS A 36 -12.13 -1.37 -11.92
C LYS A 36 -13.38 -1.66 -11.09
N GLN A 37 -13.30 -2.59 -10.15
CA GLN A 37 -14.43 -3.02 -9.31
C GLN A 37 -14.40 -2.37 -7.92
N HIS A 38 -13.23 -2.32 -7.30
CA HIS A 38 -13.03 -1.81 -5.94
C HIS A 38 -12.53 -0.36 -5.89
N GLY A 39 -12.07 0.20 -7.01
CA GLY A 39 -11.49 1.54 -7.09
C GLY A 39 -9.96 1.56 -7.01
N PRO A 40 -9.34 2.73 -6.84
CA PRO A 40 -7.87 2.85 -6.77
C PRO A 40 -7.31 2.24 -5.49
N SER A 41 -6.00 1.93 -5.50
CA SER A 41 -5.27 1.50 -4.31
C SER A 41 -5.26 2.57 -3.21
N ILE A 42 -5.32 2.12 -1.96
CA ILE A 42 -5.35 3.00 -0.79
C ILE A 42 -3.92 3.18 -0.27
N PHE A 43 -3.51 4.43 -0.09
CA PHE A 43 -2.20 4.79 0.43
C PHE A 43 -2.25 5.05 1.93
N LYS A 44 -1.17 4.67 2.61
CA LYS A 44 -0.94 4.94 4.03
C LYS A 44 -1.07 6.43 4.30
N GLN A 45 -1.93 6.78 5.25
CA GLN A 45 -2.08 8.16 5.68
C GLN A 45 -0.98 8.52 6.66
N ARG A 46 -0.43 9.74 6.52
CA ARG A 46 0.50 10.30 7.52
C ARG A 46 -0.25 10.59 8.81
N LYS A 47 0.01 9.78 9.83
CA LYS A 47 -0.50 9.95 11.20
C LYS A 47 0.50 10.64 12.11
N ASN A 48 1.79 10.55 11.79
CA ASN A 48 2.84 11.19 12.56
C ASN A 48 3.92 11.77 11.62
N GLN A 49 4.70 12.74 12.14
CA GLN A 49 5.79 13.40 11.41
C GLN A 49 7.16 13.15 12.03
N HIS A 50 7.22 12.45 13.16
CA HIS A 50 8.43 12.25 13.96
C HIS A 50 8.99 10.83 13.89
N ARG A 51 8.25 9.85 13.34
CA ARG A 51 8.74 8.48 13.08
C ARG A 51 9.08 8.29 11.61
N ARG A 52 9.96 7.31 11.37
CA ARG A 52 10.18 6.74 10.02
C ARG A 52 8.91 6.07 9.51
N ASP A 53 8.22 5.30 10.35
CA ASP A 53 6.89 4.78 10.03
C ASP A 53 5.85 5.86 10.32
N TYR A 54 5.55 6.66 9.30
CA TYR A 54 4.63 7.79 9.43
C TYR A 54 3.16 7.36 9.58
N SER A 55 2.85 6.10 9.27
CA SER A 55 1.53 5.47 9.34
C SER A 55 1.20 4.88 10.70
N ASP A 56 2.21 4.70 11.56
CA ASP A 56 2.05 4.14 12.89
C ASP A 56 1.13 5.03 13.74
N ALA A 57 0.01 4.44 14.16
CA ALA A 57 -0.99 5.10 14.97
C ALA A 57 -0.61 5.16 16.46
N ASN A 58 0.37 4.35 16.89
CA ASN A 58 0.84 4.29 18.27
C ASN A 58 2.17 5.06 18.48
N ALA A 59 2.53 5.92 17.52
CA ALA A 59 3.84 6.58 17.50
C ALA A 59 4.14 7.41 18.76
N ASP A 60 3.11 7.98 19.38
CA ASP A 60 3.16 8.82 20.60
C ASP A 60 3.49 8.03 21.87
N ASN A 61 3.16 6.74 21.91
CA ASN A 61 3.23 5.91 23.11
C ASN A 61 4.50 5.04 23.19
N LYS A 62 5.52 5.32 22.37
CA LYS A 62 6.74 4.50 22.25
C LYS A 62 8.03 5.29 22.42
#